data_AF-A0A255HCN8-F1
#
_entry.id   AF-A0A255HCN8-F1
#
_cell.length_a   1.000
_cell.length_b   1.000
_cell.length_c   1.000
_cell.angle_alpha   90.00
_cell.angle_beta   90.00
_cell.angle_gamma   90.00
#
_symmetry.space_group_name_H-M   'P 1'
#
loop_
_entity.id
_entity.type
_entity.pdbx_description
1 polymer ?
#
loop_
_entity_poly.entity_id
_entity_poly.type
_entity_poly.pdbx_seq_one_letter_code
_entity_poly.pdbx_strand_id
1 'polypeptide(L)'
;MAAAARTRRDHGAGRAVLGTGVDDAATGPGRAVLRAVIRGDHDRVVGAGTTAVPGRGVRLARVDDHRRGRAHRADDRAGDRPGGLAGGVPRRRRGGRAGRPGLAAGALGVPEAAESRLIPQAAWFPYAESVLILLPPSESKTPSRRGRPMDWDSLSFPALTWARQQVADALIELGDSPAAGRALGVPEGKTEELTRNLQLETAPSVRAADLYSGVLFDALDLAGMESADRRRAQQRVLVFSGLYGVLRLNDRVAPYRLSMGAALPGLGRLASFWSEQLAGVLSSGGWFVDCRSAAYASAWRPPAERWVQVSVRGASHNAKHNRGRLAGLLCRTANAPRSLDQIVAVAREQWGHGVEVSGEGPYRLEVPGA
;
A
#
# COMPACT_ATOMS: atom_id res chain seq x y z
N MET A 1 -60.94 55.13 -2.81
CA MET A 1 -60.78 54.76 -1.38
C MET A 1 -59.34 54.29 -1.24
N ALA A 2 -58.39 55.15 -0.84
CA ALA A 2 -58.03 55.53 0.54
C ALA A 2 -57.34 54.37 1.30
N ALA A 3 -56.18 54.49 1.97
CA ALA A 3 -55.21 55.58 2.20
C ALA A 3 -53.81 54.91 2.39
N ALA A 4 -52.65 55.40 1.93
CA ALA A 4 -51.90 56.62 2.29
C ALA A 4 -51.34 56.68 3.73
N ALA A 5 -50.02 56.49 3.89
CA ALA A 5 -49.16 57.17 4.88
C ALA A 5 -47.66 57.06 4.49
N ARG A 6 -46.88 58.13 4.72
CA ARG A 6 -45.42 58.25 4.49
C ARG A 6 -44.74 58.75 5.77
N THR A 7 -43.47 58.39 6.02
CA THR A 7 -42.38 59.15 6.71
C THR A 7 -41.16 58.21 6.88
N ARG A 8 -39.86 58.46 6.58
CA ARG A 8 -38.90 59.61 6.70
C ARG A 8 -38.82 60.17 8.14
N ARG A 9 -37.70 60.37 8.82
CA ARG A 9 -36.23 60.48 8.51
C ARG A 9 -35.49 60.21 9.87
N ASP A 10 -34.34 59.53 9.96
CA ASP A 10 -32.94 59.99 9.71
C ASP A 10 -32.34 60.86 10.85
N HIS A 11 -31.09 60.57 11.32
CA HIS A 11 -30.04 61.44 11.94
C HIS A 11 -29.20 60.81 13.09
N GLY A 12 -27.89 61.12 13.14
CA GLY A 12 -26.98 60.93 14.30
C GLY A 12 -25.94 59.79 14.16
N ALA A 13 -24.82 59.91 13.42
CA ALA A 13 -23.67 60.82 13.52
C ALA A 13 -22.69 60.52 14.68
N GLY A 14 -21.47 60.07 14.33
CA GLY A 14 -20.31 59.89 15.21
C GLY A 14 -19.04 59.65 14.37
N ARG A 15 -18.01 60.50 14.49
CA ARG A 15 -16.98 60.72 13.45
C ARG A 15 -15.59 60.96 14.05
N ALA A 16 -14.57 60.21 13.59
CA ALA A 16 -13.14 60.60 13.51
C ALA A 16 -12.37 59.54 12.67
N VAL A 17 -11.54 59.75 11.61
CA VAL A 17 -10.64 60.87 11.18
C VAL A 17 -9.39 60.94 12.06
N LEU A 18 -8.10 60.83 11.66
CA LEU A 18 -7.27 60.58 10.45
C LEU A 18 -5.99 59.82 10.95
N GLY A 19 -5.02 59.28 10.19
CA GLY A 19 -4.63 59.23 8.77
C GLY A 19 -3.59 58.10 8.62
N THR A 20 -2.45 58.12 7.89
CA THR A 20 -1.90 58.93 6.77
C THR A 20 -0.54 58.33 6.36
N GLY A 21 -0.20 58.24 5.06
CA GLY A 21 1.08 57.70 4.52
C GLY A 21 0.92 56.32 3.86
N VAL A 22 1.10 56.02 2.56
CA VAL A 22 1.97 56.48 1.45
C VAL A 22 3.05 55.42 1.11
N ASP A 23 2.96 54.96 -0.14
CA ASP A 23 3.91 54.30 -1.06
C ASP A 23 4.48 52.87 -0.88
N ASP A 24 4.27 52.13 -1.98
CA ASP A 24 5.16 51.25 -2.74
C ASP A 24 5.59 49.81 -2.35
N ALA A 25 5.23 48.93 -3.31
CA ALA A 25 6.07 47.92 -3.97
C ALA A 25 6.56 46.64 -3.24
N ALA A 26 5.90 45.53 -3.66
CA ALA A 26 6.51 44.29 -4.16
C ALA A 26 7.10 43.22 -3.20
N THR A 27 6.97 41.97 -3.69
CA THR A 27 7.77 40.76 -3.39
C THR A 27 7.24 39.74 -2.36
N GLY A 28 6.58 38.70 -2.88
CA GLY A 28 6.93 37.28 -2.65
C GLY A 28 6.72 36.62 -1.26
N PRO A 29 5.98 35.49 -1.17
CA PRO A 29 5.79 34.77 0.09
C PRO A 29 6.97 33.82 0.42
N GLY A 30 7.70 34.10 1.51
CA GLY A 30 8.74 33.23 2.06
C GLY A 30 8.19 32.16 3.01
N ARG A 31 8.39 30.88 2.70
CA ARG A 31 8.04 29.74 3.57
C ARG A 31 8.92 29.69 4.81
N ALA A 32 8.34 29.80 6.01
CA ALA A 32 9.04 29.49 7.25
C ALA A 32 9.09 27.97 7.50
N VAL A 33 10.30 27.40 7.53
CA VAL A 33 10.54 25.99 7.88
C VAL A 33 10.97 25.91 9.35
N LEU A 34 10.13 25.29 10.19
CA LEU A 34 10.48 24.98 11.58
C LEU A 34 11.52 23.86 11.64
N ARG A 35 12.79 24.22 11.93
CA ARG A 35 13.82 23.28 12.38
C ARG A 35 13.77 23.18 13.91
N ALA A 36 13.32 22.05 14.44
CA ALA A 36 13.53 21.72 15.85
C ALA A 36 14.99 21.29 16.06
N VAL A 37 15.71 22.02 16.91
CA VAL A 37 17.09 21.68 17.32
C VAL A 37 17.02 20.88 18.63
N ILE A 38 17.45 19.63 18.61
CA ILE A 38 17.68 18.86 19.83
C ILE A 38 19.09 19.20 20.33
N ARG A 39 19.18 19.98 21.42
CA ARG A 39 20.34 19.95 22.31
C ARG A 39 20.03 19.00 23.45
N GLY A 40 20.89 18.02 23.68
CA GLY A 40 20.93 17.33 24.95
C GLY A 40 21.66 18.18 25.98
N ASP A 41 21.28 18.05 27.24
CA ASP A 41 22.12 18.43 28.37
C ASP A 41 21.97 17.38 29.48
N HIS A 42 23.09 17.02 30.09
CA HIS A 42 23.12 16.18 31.29
C HIS A 42 23.31 17.10 32.50
N ASP A 43 22.40 17.08 33.48
CA ASP A 43 22.85 16.76 34.86
C ASP A 43 21.70 16.42 35.84
N ARG A 44 22.12 15.90 37.00
CA ARG A 44 21.37 15.28 38.10
C ARG A 44 20.36 16.18 38.83
N VAL A 45 19.30 15.54 39.39
CA VAL A 45 18.77 15.82 40.75
C VAL A 45 18.33 14.52 41.45
N VAL A 46 18.42 14.48 42.78
CA VAL A 46 18.07 13.39 43.73
C VAL A 46 16.93 13.87 44.64
N GLY A 47 15.96 13.07 45.12
CA GLY A 47 15.70 11.63 44.98
C GLY A 47 14.61 11.17 45.99
N ALA A 48 14.69 9.92 46.47
CA ALA A 48 13.74 9.24 47.39
C ALA A 48 12.34 8.92 46.81
N GLY A 49 11.70 7.79 47.16
CA GLY A 49 12.17 6.66 47.98
C GLY A 49 11.23 5.44 47.98
N THR A 50 11.80 4.29 48.36
CA THR A 50 11.21 3.14 49.08
C THR A 50 9.75 2.76 48.76
N THR A 51 9.47 1.59 48.20
CA THR A 51 9.42 0.34 48.98
C THR A 51 9.44 -0.91 48.09
N ALA A 52 10.08 -1.97 48.58
CA ALA A 52 10.10 -3.29 47.94
C ALA A 52 9.85 -4.40 48.98
N VAL A 53 9.02 -5.38 48.65
CA VAL A 53 8.87 -6.66 49.37
C VAL A 53 8.67 -7.78 48.31
N PRO A 54 9.32 -8.96 48.43
CA PRO A 54 9.52 -9.87 47.30
C PRO A 54 8.54 -11.06 47.24
N GLY A 55 8.45 -11.72 46.06
CA GLY A 55 7.57 -12.87 45.87
C GLY A 55 7.99 -13.87 44.79
N ARG A 56 8.73 -14.91 45.21
CA ARG A 56 8.82 -16.27 44.62
C ARG A 56 9.19 -16.41 43.13
N GLY A 57 10.41 -16.89 42.87
CA GLY A 57 10.78 -17.50 41.59
C GLY A 57 10.25 -18.94 41.45
N VAL A 58 10.08 -19.39 40.21
CA VAL A 58 9.88 -20.80 39.84
C VAL A 58 10.97 -21.19 38.85
N ARG A 59 11.74 -22.23 39.17
CA ARG A 59 12.68 -22.85 38.22
C ARG A 59 11.88 -23.80 37.33
N LEU A 60 12.04 -23.70 36.01
CA LEU A 60 11.71 -24.81 35.12
C LEU A 60 12.96 -25.67 34.91
N ALA A 61 12.79 -26.98 35.08
CA ALA A 61 13.88 -27.93 35.13
C ALA A 61 14.38 -28.32 33.72
N ARG A 62 15.67 -28.66 33.64
CA ARG A 62 16.19 -29.52 32.56
C ARG A 62 15.47 -30.87 32.60
N VAL A 63 15.20 -31.43 31.43
CA VAL A 63 14.94 -32.86 31.25
C VAL A 63 16.01 -33.36 30.28
N ASP A 64 16.93 -34.18 30.78
CA ASP A 64 17.92 -34.89 29.98
C ASP A 64 17.61 -36.40 29.98
N ASP A 65 17.71 -36.97 28.77
CA ASP A 65 18.04 -38.35 28.38
C ASP A 65 17.46 -39.55 29.17
N HIS A 66 16.75 -40.44 28.46
CA HIS A 66 17.03 -41.88 28.57
C HIS A 66 16.78 -42.69 27.29
N ARG A 67 17.88 -42.89 26.54
CA ARG A 67 18.27 -44.05 25.72
C ARG A 67 17.37 -45.29 25.70
N ARG A 68 17.14 -45.82 24.48
CA ARG A 68 17.31 -47.23 23.99
C ARG A 68 16.84 -47.25 22.51
N GLY A 69 17.51 -47.82 21.51
CA GLY A 69 18.79 -48.53 21.47
C GLY A 69 18.68 -49.90 20.80
N ARG A 70 18.92 -50.00 19.48
CA ARG A 70 19.53 -51.17 18.79
C ARG A 70 19.80 -50.88 17.32
N ALA A 71 20.90 -51.44 16.81
CA ALA A 71 21.33 -51.39 15.42
C ALA A 71 21.26 -52.78 14.78
N HIS A 72 21.24 -52.86 13.46
CA HIS A 72 21.73 -54.04 12.74
C HIS A 72 22.55 -53.63 11.49
N ARG A 73 23.64 -54.37 11.28
CA ARG A 73 24.53 -54.34 10.10
C ARG A 73 23.75 -54.88 8.88
N ALA A 74 23.84 -54.28 7.69
CA ALA A 74 24.98 -54.25 6.77
C ALA A 74 25.44 -55.64 6.30
N ASP A 75 25.38 -55.88 5.00
CA ASP A 75 26.27 -56.81 4.30
C ASP A 75 26.48 -56.36 2.85
N ASP A 76 27.72 -56.47 2.37
CA ASP A 76 28.14 -56.14 1.00
C ASP A 76 28.06 -57.37 0.09
N ARG A 77 28.03 -57.18 -1.24
CA ARG A 77 28.88 -57.96 -2.17
C ARG A 77 29.00 -57.35 -3.56
N ALA A 78 30.18 -57.55 -4.15
CA ALA A 78 30.64 -56.97 -5.40
C ALA A 78 30.36 -57.84 -6.63
N GLY A 79 30.55 -57.28 -7.84
CA GLY A 79 30.33 -57.97 -9.12
C GLY A 79 30.86 -57.23 -10.34
N ASP A 80 32.18 -57.11 -10.44
CA ASP A 80 33.06 -57.00 -11.61
C ASP A 80 32.82 -56.09 -12.85
N ARG A 81 33.93 -55.86 -13.58
CA ARG A 81 34.12 -55.14 -14.85
C ARG A 81 34.37 -56.19 -16.00
N PRO A 82 34.61 -55.87 -17.31
CA PRO A 82 35.27 -54.67 -17.86
C PRO A 82 34.88 -54.15 -19.27
N GLY A 83 35.56 -53.07 -19.68
CA GLY A 83 35.65 -52.56 -21.07
C GLY A 83 34.49 -51.65 -21.49
N GLY A 84 34.70 -50.50 -22.16
CA GLY A 84 35.93 -49.80 -22.51
C GLY A 84 35.71 -48.96 -23.78
N LEU A 85 36.01 -47.66 -23.74
CA LEU A 85 36.50 -46.82 -24.86
C LEU A 85 36.57 -45.35 -24.42
N ALA A 86 37.50 -44.59 -25.01
CA ALA A 86 37.85 -43.23 -24.58
C ALA A 86 37.12 -42.14 -25.39
N GLY A 87 36.80 -41.03 -24.72
CA GLY A 87 36.27 -39.81 -25.34
C GLY A 87 36.45 -38.63 -24.38
N GLY A 88 37.49 -37.81 -24.59
CA GLY A 88 37.89 -36.78 -23.64
C GLY A 88 37.07 -35.48 -23.74
N VAL A 89 36.78 -34.88 -22.59
CA VAL A 89 36.29 -33.49 -22.47
C VAL A 89 37.09 -32.78 -21.35
N PRO A 90 37.69 -31.61 -21.60
CA PRO A 90 38.62 -31.01 -20.63
C PRO A 90 37.91 -30.41 -19.41
N ARG A 91 38.29 -30.88 -18.21
CA ARG A 91 37.85 -30.32 -16.94
C ARG A 91 38.48 -28.94 -16.71
N ARG A 92 37.66 -27.87 -16.63
CA ARG A 92 38.13 -26.57 -16.09
C ARG A 92 38.50 -26.71 -14.61
N ARG A 93 39.67 -26.16 -14.23
CA ARG A 93 40.19 -26.20 -12.86
C ARG A 93 39.29 -25.42 -11.90
N ARG A 94 39.09 -25.94 -10.68
CA ARG A 94 38.57 -25.18 -9.54
C ARG A 94 39.54 -24.04 -9.21
N GLY A 95 39.07 -22.80 -9.26
CA GLY A 95 39.76 -21.64 -8.68
C GLY A 95 39.74 -21.72 -7.14
N GLY A 96 40.86 -21.32 -6.51
CA GLY A 96 41.01 -21.37 -5.06
C GLY A 96 40.15 -20.36 -4.31
N ARG A 97 39.83 -20.70 -3.05
CA ARG A 97 39.03 -19.90 -2.13
C ARG A 97 39.91 -18.79 -1.52
N ALA A 98 39.88 -17.58 -2.09
CA ALA A 98 40.52 -16.42 -1.48
C ALA A 98 39.81 -15.99 -0.19
N GLY A 99 40.57 -15.64 0.85
CA GLY A 99 40.04 -15.29 2.16
C GLY A 99 39.33 -13.92 2.18
N ARG A 100 38.32 -13.79 3.05
CA ARG A 100 37.72 -12.49 3.39
C ARG A 100 38.67 -11.76 4.34
N PRO A 101 39.17 -10.54 4.05
CA PRO A 101 39.84 -9.73 5.06
C PRO A 101 38.80 -9.30 6.11
N GLY A 102 39.19 -9.36 7.39
CA GLY A 102 38.36 -8.86 8.48
C GLY A 102 38.32 -7.33 8.47
N LEU A 103 37.12 -6.76 8.42
CA LEU A 103 36.95 -5.32 8.63
C LEU A 103 36.97 -5.03 10.13
N ALA A 104 38.02 -4.36 10.59
CA ALA A 104 38.09 -3.79 11.93
C ALA A 104 37.08 -2.64 12.07
N ALA A 105 36.60 -2.41 13.29
CA ALA A 105 35.67 -1.33 13.61
C ALA A 105 36.37 0.04 13.45
N GLY A 106 36.05 0.74 12.36
CA GLY A 106 36.37 2.15 12.12
C GLY A 106 35.07 2.91 11.90
N ALA A 107 34.95 4.11 12.47
CA ALA A 107 33.70 4.86 12.53
C ALA A 107 33.10 5.11 11.13
N LEU A 108 31.91 4.54 10.90
CA LEU A 108 31.10 4.85 9.73
C LEU A 108 30.47 6.23 9.91
N GLY A 109 31.06 7.24 9.26
CA GLY A 109 30.37 8.49 9.03
C GLY A 109 29.08 8.21 8.24
N VAL A 110 27.98 8.83 8.65
CA VAL A 110 26.72 8.78 7.90
C VAL A 110 27.00 9.33 6.50
N PRO A 111 26.73 8.58 5.41
CA PRO A 111 26.86 9.13 4.07
C PRO A 111 25.88 10.29 3.94
N GLU A 112 26.42 11.49 3.72
CA GLU A 112 25.64 12.67 3.38
C GLU A 112 24.73 12.32 2.21
N ALA A 113 23.45 12.67 2.34
CA ALA A 113 22.39 12.07 1.55
C ALA A 113 22.71 12.12 0.06
N ALA A 114 22.94 10.94 -0.54
CA ALA A 114 23.04 10.82 -1.99
C ALA A 114 21.80 11.47 -2.58
N GLU A 115 21.98 12.60 -3.26
CA GLU A 115 20.87 13.40 -3.76
C GLU A 115 19.98 12.49 -4.60
N SER A 116 18.81 12.20 -4.02
CA SER A 116 17.75 11.49 -4.71
C SER A 116 17.60 12.16 -6.06
N ARG A 117 17.77 11.38 -7.14
CA ARG A 117 17.34 11.81 -8.47
C ARG A 117 15.82 11.83 -8.43
N LEU A 118 15.30 12.90 -7.83
CA LEU A 118 13.91 13.25 -7.70
C LEU A 118 13.40 13.45 -9.12
N ILE A 119 12.96 12.35 -9.74
CA ILE A 119 12.03 12.40 -10.86
C ILE A 119 10.87 13.25 -10.36
N PRO A 120 10.66 14.48 -10.90
CA PRO A 120 9.72 15.42 -10.31
C PRO A 120 8.35 14.77 -10.18
N GLN A 121 7.63 15.02 -9.09
CA GLN A 121 6.33 14.35 -8.83
C GLN A 121 5.36 14.42 -10.03
N ALA A 122 5.42 15.53 -10.80
CA ALA A 122 4.68 15.73 -12.04
C ALA A 122 4.92 14.64 -13.11
N ALA A 123 6.13 14.08 -13.23
CA ALA A 123 6.48 13.09 -14.26
C ALA A 123 5.83 11.71 -14.03
N TRP A 124 5.37 11.41 -12.81
CA TRP A 124 4.61 10.19 -12.49
C TRP A 124 3.11 10.30 -12.81
N PHE A 125 2.63 11.51 -13.08
CA PHE A 125 1.21 11.80 -13.36
C PHE A 125 1.03 12.63 -14.65
N PRO A 126 1.43 12.12 -15.83
CA PRO A 126 1.12 12.77 -17.12
C PRO A 126 -0.39 12.72 -17.48
N TYR A 127 -1.26 12.37 -16.53
CA TYR A 127 -2.69 12.11 -16.71
C TYR A 127 -3.55 12.92 -15.73
N ALA A 128 -3.12 14.14 -15.40
CA ALA A 128 -3.77 15.07 -14.47
C ALA A 128 -5.22 15.48 -14.84
N GLU A 129 -5.75 14.97 -15.97
CA GLU A 129 -7.10 15.24 -16.50
C GLU A 129 -8.03 14.01 -16.45
N SER A 130 -7.57 12.86 -15.93
CA SER A 130 -8.27 11.56 -16.07
C SER A 130 -8.82 11.01 -14.75
N VAL A 131 -9.94 10.28 -14.84
CA VAL A 131 -10.50 9.53 -13.70
C VAL A 131 -9.53 8.44 -13.23
N LEU A 132 -9.30 8.39 -11.92
CA LEU A 132 -8.59 7.31 -11.23
C LEU A 132 -9.59 6.41 -10.49
N ILE A 133 -9.43 5.11 -10.67
CA ILE A 133 -10.28 4.06 -10.10
C ILE A 133 -9.51 3.40 -8.98
N LEU A 134 -9.98 3.55 -7.74
CA LEU A 134 -9.29 3.07 -6.55
C LEU A 134 -9.88 1.71 -6.17
N LEU A 135 -9.07 0.66 -6.29
CA LEU A 135 -9.47 -0.71 -5.97
C LEU A 135 -8.83 -1.17 -4.66
N PRO A 136 -9.53 -1.99 -3.86
CA PRO A 136 -8.87 -2.79 -2.83
C PRO A 136 -8.10 -3.93 -3.52
N PRO A 137 -7.13 -4.57 -2.84
CA PRO A 137 -6.50 -5.76 -3.35
C PRO A 137 -7.46 -6.95 -3.17
N SER A 138 -7.20 -8.04 -3.86
CA SER A 138 -7.85 -9.30 -3.51
C SER A 138 -7.10 -10.05 -2.41
N GLU A 139 -7.85 -10.82 -1.62
CA GLU A 139 -7.29 -11.81 -0.72
C GLU A 139 -6.71 -12.96 -1.53
N SER A 140 -7.54 -13.54 -2.42
CA SER A 140 -7.16 -14.51 -3.43
C SER A 140 -6.12 -13.93 -4.38
N LYS A 141 -5.06 -14.71 -4.60
CA LYS A 141 -3.95 -14.32 -5.48
C LYS A 141 -3.52 -15.51 -6.32
N THR A 142 -3.17 -15.23 -7.57
CA THR A 142 -2.69 -16.20 -8.54
C THR A 142 -1.18 -16.04 -8.70
N PRO A 143 -0.35 -16.76 -7.91
CA PRO A 143 1.11 -16.67 -8.02
C PRO A 143 1.63 -17.36 -9.28
N SER A 144 2.81 -16.95 -9.76
CA SER A 144 3.55 -17.72 -10.76
C SER A 144 4.57 -18.64 -10.10
N ARG A 145 4.76 -19.84 -10.67
CA ARG A 145 5.86 -20.77 -10.31
C ARG A 145 7.19 -20.42 -10.99
N ARG A 146 7.19 -19.48 -11.95
CA ARG A 146 8.36 -19.11 -12.77
C ARG A 146 8.41 -17.62 -13.04
N GLY A 147 9.61 -17.07 -13.13
CA GLY A 147 9.85 -15.64 -13.36
C GLY A 147 11.05 -15.16 -12.58
N ARG A 148 11.39 -13.88 -12.73
CA ARG A 148 12.36 -13.22 -11.85
C ARG A 148 11.68 -12.84 -10.53
N PRO A 149 12.41 -12.77 -9.41
CA PRO A 149 11.94 -12.11 -8.20
C PRO A 149 11.48 -10.67 -8.47
N MET A 150 10.81 -10.07 -7.48
CA MET A 150 10.44 -8.66 -7.50
C MET A 150 11.69 -7.77 -7.48
N ASP A 151 11.58 -6.59 -8.07
CA ASP A 151 12.57 -5.53 -7.98
C ASP A 151 11.86 -4.30 -7.39
N TRP A 152 12.23 -3.92 -6.17
CA TRP A 152 11.56 -2.86 -5.40
C TRP A 152 11.60 -1.51 -6.11
N ASP A 153 12.70 -1.19 -6.80
CA ASP A 153 12.89 0.08 -7.50
C ASP A 153 12.17 0.12 -8.85
N SER A 154 11.73 -1.04 -9.35
CA SER A 154 10.88 -1.16 -10.55
C SER A 154 9.39 -0.86 -10.31
N LEU A 155 8.95 -0.77 -9.04
CA LEU A 155 7.57 -0.50 -8.69
C LEU A 155 7.19 0.96 -8.91
N SER A 156 5.98 1.22 -9.40
CA SER A 156 5.42 2.58 -9.47
C SER A 156 5.48 3.28 -8.11
N PHE A 157 5.59 4.61 -8.12
CA PHE A 157 5.70 5.42 -6.90
C PHE A 157 6.96 5.08 -6.05
N PRO A 158 8.18 5.25 -6.57
CA PRO A 158 9.42 4.85 -5.87
C PRO A 158 9.67 5.61 -4.56
N ALA A 159 9.01 6.75 -4.34
CA ALA A 159 8.98 7.42 -3.04
C ALA A 159 8.44 6.53 -1.90
N LEU A 160 7.70 5.47 -2.22
CA LEU A 160 7.19 4.49 -1.24
C LEU A 160 8.15 3.32 -0.99
N THR A 161 9.26 3.16 -1.74
CA THR A 161 10.12 1.97 -1.65
C THR A 161 10.63 1.70 -0.23
N TRP A 162 11.11 2.72 0.47
CA TRP A 162 11.58 2.58 1.86
C TRP A 162 10.45 2.21 2.84
N ALA A 163 9.23 2.73 2.63
CA ALA A 163 8.06 2.36 3.43
C ALA A 163 7.61 0.91 3.16
N ARG A 164 7.69 0.47 1.89
CA ARG A 164 7.39 -0.92 1.49
C ARG A 164 8.36 -1.92 2.10
N GLN A 165 9.66 -1.59 2.13
CA GLN A 165 10.70 -2.42 2.74
C GLN A 165 10.48 -2.59 4.25
N GLN A 166 10.20 -1.52 5.00
CA GLN A 166 9.86 -1.65 6.42
C GLN A 166 8.63 -2.55 6.68
N VAL A 167 7.59 -2.44 5.85
CA VAL A 167 6.39 -3.30 5.98
C VAL A 167 6.72 -4.75 5.61
N ALA A 168 7.62 -4.99 4.65
CA ALA A 168 8.12 -6.32 4.33
C ALA A 168 8.96 -6.91 5.48
N ASP A 169 9.91 -6.14 6.02
CA ASP A 169 10.77 -6.55 7.13
C ASP A 169 9.95 -6.90 8.38
N ALA A 170 9.03 -6.03 8.79
CA ALA A 170 8.14 -6.28 9.93
C ALA A 170 7.19 -7.46 9.71
N LEU A 171 6.83 -7.77 8.46
CA LEU A 171 6.01 -8.92 8.10
C LEU A 171 6.82 -10.23 8.08
N ILE A 172 8.11 -10.17 7.71
CA ILE A 172 9.06 -11.28 7.76
C ILE A 172 9.42 -11.60 9.21
N GLU A 173 9.71 -10.58 10.03
CA GLU A 173 10.03 -10.72 11.46
C GLU A 173 8.87 -11.34 12.25
N LEU A 174 7.62 -11.01 11.90
CA LEU A 174 6.43 -11.59 12.51
C LEU A 174 6.32 -13.11 12.29
N GLY A 175 6.93 -13.65 11.22
CA GLY A 175 6.94 -15.07 10.89
C GLY A 175 5.60 -15.62 10.38
N ASP A 176 5.50 -16.95 10.29
CA ASP A 176 4.31 -17.68 9.83
C ASP A 176 3.65 -18.55 10.93
N SER A 177 3.98 -18.28 12.20
CA SER A 177 3.43 -18.98 13.36
C SER A 177 1.89 -18.82 13.49
N PRO A 178 1.20 -19.69 14.24
CA PRO A 178 -0.22 -19.50 14.54
C PRO A 178 -0.53 -18.17 15.26
N ALA A 179 0.43 -17.60 15.99
CA ALA A 179 0.30 -16.27 16.59
C ALA A 179 0.35 -15.15 15.52
N ALA A 180 1.24 -15.27 14.53
CA ALA A 180 1.28 -14.38 13.36
C ALA A 180 -0.03 -14.47 12.56
N GLY A 181 -0.55 -15.68 12.35
CA GLY A 181 -1.84 -15.90 11.70
C GLY A 181 -2.98 -15.14 12.38
N ARG A 182 -3.09 -15.24 13.72
CA ARG A 182 -4.06 -14.46 14.50
C ARG A 182 -3.84 -12.95 14.41
N ALA A 183 -2.59 -12.48 14.51
CA ALA A 183 -2.26 -11.04 14.41
C ALA A 183 -2.64 -10.45 13.04
N LEU A 184 -2.51 -11.22 11.96
CA LEU A 184 -2.83 -10.82 10.59
C LEU A 184 -4.28 -11.09 10.17
N GLY A 185 -5.11 -11.69 11.04
CA GLY A 185 -6.48 -12.08 10.69
C GLY A 185 -6.55 -13.17 9.60
N VAL A 186 -5.60 -14.11 9.62
CA VAL A 186 -5.54 -15.23 8.69
C VAL A 186 -6.15 -16.48 9.35
N PRO A 187 -7.21 -17.08 8.77
CA PRO A 187 -7.84 -18.27 9.33
C PRO A 187 -6.88 -19.45 9.53
N GLU A 188 -7.10 -20.20 10.60
CA GLU A 188 -6.38 -21.45 10.86
C GLU A 188 -6.65 -22.44 9.71
N GLY A 189 -5.58 -22.89 9.05
CA GLY A 189 -5.64 -23.65 7.78
C GLY A 189 -5.14 -22.88 6.54
N LYS A 190 -4.87 -21.57 6.64
CA LYS A 190 -4.25 -20.76 5.57
C LYS A 190 -2.75 -20.48 5.81
N THR A 191 -2.04 -21.37 6.50
CA THR A 191 -0.63 -21.17 6.89
C THR A 191 0.30 -20.96 5.69
N GLU A 192 0.06 -21.62 4.56
CA GLU A 192 0.82 -21.37 3.32
C GLU A 192 0.71 -19.92 2.81
N GLU A 193 -0.37 -19.20 3.14
CA GLU A 193 -0.49 -17.79 2.80
C GLU A 193 0.47 -16.93 3.64
N LEU A 194 0.76 -17.34 4.88
CA LEU A 194 1.72 -16.70 5.77
C LEU A 194 3.16 -17.00 5.33
N THR A 195 3.51 -18.26 5.04
CA THR A 195 4.86 -18.65 4.62
C THR A 195 5.32 -17.91 3.35
N ARG A 196 4.40 -17.50 2.46
CA ARG A 196 4.71 -16.64 1.29
C ARG A 196 5.30 -15.28 1.68
N ASN A 197 4.91 -14.72 2.82
CA ASN A 197 5.46 -13.45 3.31
C ASN A 197 6.96 -13.56 3.63
N LEU A 198 7.45 -14.76 3.94
CA LEU A 198 8.87 -15.03 4.20
C LEU A 198 9.70 -15.15 2.90
N GLN A 199 9.05 -15.10 1.74
CA GLN A 199 9.65 -15.34 0.43
C GLN A 199 9.61 -14.12 -0.51
N LEU A 200 9.25 -12.92 -0.03
CA LEU A 200 9.05 -11.73 -0.87
C LEU A 200 10.24 -11.39 -1.78
N GLU A 201 11.47 -11.55 -1.28
CA GLU A 201 12.73 -11.30 -2.02
C GLU A 201 13.09 -12.37 -3.07
N THR A 202 12.44 -13.54 -3.05
CA THR A 202 12.81 -14.70 -3.89
C THR A 202 11.67 -15.28 -4.72
N ALA A 203 10.43 -15.03 -4.31
CA ALA A 203 9.23 -15.50 -5.00
C ALA A 203 9.11 -14.85 -6.40
N PRO A 204 8.75 -15.61 -7.46
CA PRO A 204 8.55 -15.05 -8.79
C PRO A 204 7.49 -13.95 -8.81
N SER A 205 7.85 -12.79 -9.36
CA SER A 205 6.96 -11.64 -9.46
C SER A 205 6.00 -11.74 -10.65
N VAL A 206 4.76 -11.30 -10.43
CA VAL A 206 3.70 -11.23 -11.44
C VAL A 206 3.12 -9.82 -11.46
N ARG A 207 2.55 -9.38 -12.60
CA ARG A 207 1.93 -8.04 -12.66
C ARG A 207 0.73 -8.02 -11.70
N ALA A 208 0.46 -6.88 -11.07
CA ALA A 208 -0.72 -6.72 -10.21
C ALA A 208 -2.04 -7.10 -10.93
N ALA A 209 -2.14 -6.84 -12.24
CA ALA A 209 -3.26 -7.27 -13.10
C ALA A 209 -3.44 -8.80 -13.19
N ASP A 210 -2.34 -9.56 -13.10
CA ASP A 210 -2.37 -11.04 -13.16
C ASP A 210 -2.43 -11.66 -11.75
N LEU A 211 -1.97 -10.91 -10.73
CA LEU A 211 -1.89 -11.39 -9.34
C LEU A 211 -3.25 -11.46 -8.65
N TYR A 212 -4.04 -10.38 -8.72
CA TYR A 212 -5.28 -10.27 -7.94
C TYR A 212 -6.46 -10.91 -8.70
N SER A 213 -7.16 -11.85 -8.04
CA SER A 213 -8.23 -12.65 -8.64
C SER A 213 -9.45 -12.77 -7.71
N GLY A 214 -10.60 -13.20 -8.22
CA GLY A 214 -11.83 -13.34 -7.42
C GLY A 214 -12.76 -12.13 -7.53
N VAL A 215 -14.06 -12.39 -7.40
CA VAL A 215 -15.26 -11.52 -7.43
C VAL A 215 -15.11 -10.10 -8.00
N LEU A 216 -14.32 -9.22 -7.38
CA LEU A 216 -14.09 -7.85 -7.87
C LEU A 216 -13.25 -7.83 -9.15
N PHE A 217 -12.14 -8.57 -9.19
CA PHE A 217 -11.25 -8.62 -10.36
C PHE A 217 -11.86 -9.45 -11.49
N ASP A 218 -12.65 -10.47 -11.14
CA ASP A 218 -13.42 -11.25 -12.12
C ASP A 218 -14.50 -10.37 -12.79
N ALA A 219 -15.21 -9.53 -12.02
CA ALA A 219 -16.22 -8.60 -12.55
C ALA A 219 -15.64 -7.38 -13.28
N LEU A 220 -14.39 -7.00 -12.95
CA LEU A 220 -13.60 -6.01 -13.68
C LEU A 220 -13.21 -6.52 -15.08
N ASP A 221 -13.03 -7.84 -15.24
CA ASP A 221 -12.69 -8.54 -16.48
C ASP A 221 -11.53 -7.88 -17.25
N LEU A 222 -10.34 -7.85 -16.64
CA LEU A 222 -9.12 -7.38 -17.31
C LEU A 222 -8.69 -8.30 -18.48
N ALA A 223 -9.13 -9.56 -18.49
CA ALA A 223 -8.76 -10.54 -19.49
C ALA A 223 -9.54 -10.33 -20.81
N GLY A 224 -10.85 -10.12 -20.72
CA GLY A 224 -11.75 -9.80 -21.84
C GLY A 224 -11.74 -8.33 -22.26
N MET A 225 -10.80 -7.52 -21.76
CA MET A 225 -10.55 -6.16 -22.26
C MET A 225 -9.73 -6.18 -23.56
N GLU A 226 -10.12 -5.33 -24.52
CA GLU A 226 -9.31 -5.14 -25.73
C GLU A 226 -7.95 -4.48 -25.42
N SER A 227 -7.02 -4.51 -26.38
CA SER A 227 -5.71 -3.85 -26.21
C SER A 227 -5.80 -2.34 -25.93
N ALA A 228 -6.85 -1.66 -26.39
CA ALA A 228 -7.09 -0.25 -26.05
C ALA A 228 -7.63 -0.08 -24.62
N ASP A 229 -8.59 -0.90 -24.21
CA ASP A 229 -9.13 -0.96 -22.85
C ASP A 229 -8.04 -1.27 -21.81
N ARG A 230 -7.20 -2.27 -22.07
CA ARG A 230 -6.12 -2.66 -21.16
C ARG A 230 -5.12 -1.52 -20.92
N ARG A 231 -4.79 -0.73 -21.95
CA ARG A 231 -3.96 0.48 -21.79
C ARG A 231 -4.65 1.54 -20.93
N ARG A 232 -5.96 1.76 -21.13
CA ARG A 232 -6.76 2.66 -20.29
C ARG A 232 -6.80 2.17 -18.83
N ALA A 233 -7.03 0.89 -18.60
CA ALA A 233 -7.05 0.29 -17.27
C ALA A 233 -5.72 0.50 -16.54
N GLN A 234 -4.59 0.28 -17.21
CA GLN A 234 -3.24 0.50 -16.64
C GLN A 234 -3.00 1.97 -16.22
N GLN A 235 -3.61 2.93 -16.92
CA GLN A 235 -3.52 4.36 -16.61
C GLN A 235 -4.52 4.82 -15.52
N ARG A 236 -5.70 4.20 -15.46
CA ARG A 236 -6.82 4.61 -14.58
C ARG A 236 -6.83 3.88 -13.24
N VAL A 237 -6.45 2.60 -13.19
CA VAL A 237 -6.58 1.79 -11.98
C VAL A 237 -5.39 1.96 -11.03
N LEU A 238 -5.69 2.17 -9.75
CA LEU A 238 -4.78 2.09 -8.62
C LEU A 238 -5.27 1.00 -7.65
N VAL A 239 -4.41 0.03 -7.32
CA VAL A 239 -4.72 -1.01 -6.33
C VAL A 239 -4.04 -0.66 -5.01
N PHE A 240 -4.82 -0.43 -3.96
CA PHE A 240 -4.30 -0.18 -2.62
C PHE A 240 -3.91 -1.51 -1.96
N SER A 241 -2.79 -1.56 -1.25
CA SER A 241 -2.19 -2.80 -0.76
C SER A 241 -1.66 -2.61 0.65
N GLY A 242 -1.95 -3.55 1.56
CA GLY A 242 -1.40 -3.54 2.92
C GLY A 242 0.13 -3.66 2.96
N LEU A 243 0.74 -4.33 1.97
CA LEU A 243 2.21 -4.49 1.85
C LEU A 243 2.85 -3.41 0.95
N TYR A 244 2.19 -3.04 -0.14
CA TYR A 244 2.80 -2.22 -1.19
C TYR A 244 2.33 -0.75 -1.19
N GLY A 245 1.44 -0.37 -0.28
CA GLY A 245 0.80 0.95 -0.21
C GLY A 245 -0.21 1.14 -1.34
N VAL A 246 0.29 1.48 -2.53
CA VAL A 246 -0.48 1.60 -3.78
C VAL A 246 0.34 1.09 -4.97
N LEU A 247 -0.35 0.47 -5.93
CA LEU A 247 0.21 -0.15 -7.13
C LEU A 247 -0.53 0.28 -8.40
N ARG A 248 0.20 0.31 -9.51
CA ARG A 248 -0.34 0.26 -10.88
C ARG A 248 -0.55 -1.20 -11.32
N LEU A 249 -1.46 -1.43 -12.26
CA LEU A 249 -1.75 -2.76 -12.79
C LEU A 249 -0.54 -3.48 -13.42
N ASN A 250 0.46 -2.74 -13.91
CA ASN A 250 1.69 -3.31 -14.50
C ASN A 250 2.81 -3.59 -13.49
N ASP A 251 2.70 -3.13 -12.23
CA ASP A 251 3.74 -3.35 -11.23
C ASP A 251 3.94 -4.84 -10.98
N ARG A 252 5.19 -5.31 -11.06
CA ARG A 252 5.54 -6.71 -10.84
C ARG A 252 5.83 -6.96 -9.38
N VAL A 253 4.90 -7.63 -8.70
CA VAL A 253 4.91 -7.83 -7.25
C VAL A 253 4.98 -9.30 -6.86
N ALA A 254 5.61 -9.58 -5.71
CA ALA A 254 5.60 -10.90 -5.11
C ALA A 254 4.22 -11.19 -4.46
N PRO A 255 3.75 -12.46 -4.47
CA PRO A 255 2.52 -12.86 -3.79
C PRO A 255 2.67 -12.79 -2.26
N TYR A 256 1.65 -12.29 -1.58
CA TYR A 256 1.70 -11.98 -0.14
C TYR A 256 0.32 -12.12 0.54
N ARG A 257 0.31 -12.21 1.87
CA ARG A 257 -0.89 -12.13 2.73
C ARG A 257 -0.70 -11.05 3.79
N LEU A 258 -1.21 -9.86 3.47
CA LEU A 258 -1.32 -8.74 4.41
C LEU A 258 -2.56 -7.90 4.07
N SER A 259 -3.40 -7.64 5.06
CA SER A 259 -4.58 -6.78 4.95
C SER A 259 -4.27 -5.38 5.49
N MET A 260 -4.82 -4.33 4.88
CA MET A 260 -4.69 -2.94 5.37
C MET A 260 -5.28 -2.74 6.78
N GLY A 261 -6.19 -3.62 7.20
CA GLY A 261 -6.75 -3.61 8.56
C GLY A 261 -5.84 -4.19 9.64
N ALA A 262 -4.72 -4.85 9.27
CA ALA A 262 -3.80 -5.45 10.22
C ALA A 262 -2.93 -4.40 10.95
N ALA A 263 -2.33 -4.81 12.06
CA ALA A 263 -1.28 -4.08 12.73
C ALA A 263 0.00 -4.92 12.74
N LEU A 264 1.15 -4.29 12.46
CA LEU A 264 2.46 -4.94 12.53
C LEU A 264 3.26 -4.43 13.75
N PRO A 265 4.13 -5.26 14.34
CA PRO A 265 5.13 -4.80 15.31
C PRO A 265 5.93 -3.62 14.74
N GLY A 266 6.28 -2.66 15.60
CA GLY A 266 7.02 -1.44 15.23
C GLY A 266 6.23 -0.40 14.42
N LEU A 267 5.37 -0.82 13.50
CA LEU A 267 4.66 0.07 12.55
C LEU A 267 3.21 0.40 12.96
N GLY A 268 2.63 -0.36 13.89
CA GLY A 268 1.24 -0.16 14.32
C GLY A 268 0.23 -0.50 13.22
N ARG A 269 -0.90 0.22 13.18
CA ARG A 269 -1.99 -0.03 12.21
C ARG A 269 -1.58 0.40 10.81
N LEU A 270 -1.61 -0.53 9.85
CA LEU A 270 -1.15 -0.27 8.48
C LEU A 270 -1.92 0.84 7.77
N ALA A 271 -3.24 0.95 8.00
CA ALA A 271 -4.03 2.07 7.47
C ALA A 271 -3.51 3.45 7.92
N SER A 272 -3.00 3.57 9.15
CA SER A 272 -2.42 4.81 9.68
C SER A 272 -1.04 5.05 9.10
N PHE A 273 -0.16 4.03 9.13
CA PHE A 273 1.17 4.08 8.54
C PHE A 273 1.11 4.53 7.06
N TRP A 274 0.28 3.87 6.24
CA TRP A 274 0.15 4.24 4.82
C TRP A 274 -0.50 5.61 4.60
N SER A 275 -1.37 6.08 5.51
CA SER A 275 -1.95 7.42 5.41
C SER A 275 -0.89 8.52 5.47
N GLU A 276 0.15 8.35 6.29
CA GLU A 276 1.27 9.29 6.37
C GLU A 276 2.12 9.24 5.10
N GLN A 277 2.46 8.04 4.63
CA GLN A 277 3.34 7.86 3.46
C GLN A 277 2.68 8.27 2.13
N LEU A 278 1.35 8.10 1.99
CA LEU A 278 0.63 8.36 0.74
C LEU A 278 0.21 9.82 0.56
N ALA A 279 0.13 10.61 1.64
CA ALA A 279 -0.34 12.00 1.61
C ALA A 279 0.42 12.89 0.62
N GLY A 280 1.73 12.69 0.46
CA GLY A 280 2.59 13.44 -0.47
C GLY A 280 2.83 12.77 -1.83
N VAL A 281 2.27 11.57 -2.09
CA VAL A 281 2.62 10.74 -3.26
C VAL A 281 1.54 10.73 -4.33
N LEU A 282 0.27 10.85 -3.96
CA LEU A 282 -0.86 10.81 -4.89
C LEU A 282 -1.40 12.22 -5.17
N SER A 283 -1.35 12.65 -6.44
CA SER A 283 -1.79 13.98 -6.87
C SER A 283 -3.31 14.06 -7.15
N SER A 284 -3.87 15.27 -7.06
CA SER A 284 -5.31 15.58 -7.08
C SER A 284 -5.91 15.96 -8.45
N GLY A 285 -5.21 15.69 -9.56
CA GLY A 285 -5.55 16.24 -10.87
C GLY A 285 -6.96 15.92 -11.39
N GLY A 286 -7.39 14.65 -11.26
CA GLY A 286 -8.66 14.17 -11.81
C GLY A 286 -9.73 13.81 -10.78
N TRP A 287 -10.76 13.09 -11.24
CA TRP A 287 -11.79 12.50 -10.38
C TRP A 287 -11.37 11.14 -9.83
N PHE A 288 -11.90 10.76 -8.66
CA PHE A 288 -11.56 9.53 -7.96
C PHE A 288 -12.81 8.67 -7.74
N VAL A 289 -12.93 7.56 -8.46
CA VAL A 289 -13.99 6.56 -8.23
C VAL A 289 -13.46 5.49 -7.28
N ASP A 290 -13.98 5.49 -6.06
CA ASP A 290 -13.47 4.68 -4.97
C ASP A 290 -14.32 3.43 -4.72
N CYS A 291 -13.78 2.31 -5.17
CA CYS A 291 -14.32 0.97 -4.99
C CYS A 291 -13.69 0.24 -3.78
N ARG A 292 -12.82 0.89 -2.99
CA ARG A 292 -12.19 0.30 -1.81
C ARG A 292 -13.19 0.00 -0.71
N SER A 293 -12.96 -1.05 0.09
CA SER A 293 -13.66 -1.21 1.37
C SER A 293 -13.10 -0.21 2.38
N ALA A 294 -13.86 0.08 3.46
CA ALA A 294 -13.53 1.14 4.41
C ALA A 294 -12.10 1.06 4.97
N ALA A 295 -11.60 -0.15 5.26
CA ALA A 295 -10.25 -0.38 5.78
C ALA A 295 -9.12 0.00 4.80
N TYR A 296 -9.40 0.01 3.48
CA TYR A 296 -8.46 0.47 2.46
C TYR A 296 -8.68 1.95 2.10
N ALA A 297 -9.92 2.45 2.22
CA ALA A 297 -10.23 3.86 2.03
C ALA A 297 -9.61 4.77 3.11
N SER A 298 -9.41 4.25 4.33
CA SER A 298 -8.70 4.98 5.39
C SER A 298 -7.22 5.21 5.14
N ALA A 299 -6.58 4.45 4.24
CA ALA A 299 -5.14 4.59 3.95
C ALA A 299 -4.80 5.78 3.05
N TRP A 300 -5.77 6.37 2.35
CA TRP A 300 -5.62 7.64 1.64
C TRP A 300 -6.97 8.18 1.20
N ARG A 301 -7.24 9.46 1.44
CA ARG A 301 -8.47 10.15 1.06
C ARG A 301 -8.17 11.17 -0.07
N PRO A 302 -8.81 11.07 -1.24
CA PRO A 302 -8.76 12.12 -2.24
C PRO A 302 -9.47 13.40 -1.78
N PRO A 303 -9.31 14.53 -2.49
CA PRO A 303 -10.09 15.75 -2.27
C PRO A 303 -11.60 15.47 -2.39
N ALA A 304 -12.38 15.97 -1.44
CA ALA A 304 -13.79 15.65 -1.29
C ALA A 304 -14.62 16.02 -2.52
N GLU A 305 -14.33 17.18 -3.12
CA GLU A 305 -14.98 17.76 -4.29
C GLU A 305 -14.73 16.98 -5.60
N ARG A 306 -13.85 15.97 -5.57
CA ARG A 306 -13.53 15.08 -6.71
C ARG A 306 -13.65 13.59 -6.37
N TRP A 307 -14.14 13.25 -5.18
CA TRP A 307 -14.18 11.89 -4.68
C TRP A 307 -15.59 11.29 -4.74
N VAL A 308 -15.74 10.19 -5.47
CA VAL A 308 -16.98 9.42 -5.63
C VAL A 308 -16.80 8.06 -4.95
N GLN A 309 -17.43 7.88 -3.79
CA GLN A 309 -17.45 6.62 -3.05
C GLN A 309 -18.57 5.71 -3.58
N VAL A 310 -18.23 4.48 -3.98
CA VAL A 310 -19.20 3.55 -4.57
C VAL A 310 -19.84 2.68 -3.48
N SER A 311 -21.14 2.85 -3.20
CA SER A 311 -21.93 1.94 -2.35
C SER A 311 -22.85 1.03 -3.17
N VAL A 312 -23.31 -0.05 -2.55
CA VAL A 312 -24.19 -1.05 -3.19
C VAL A 312 -25.33 -1.36 -2.23
N ARG A 313 -26.57 -1.21 -2.69
CA ARG A 313 -27.77 -1.44 -1.88
C ARG A 313 -28.01 -2.92 -1.62
N GLY A 314 -28.72 -3.23 -0.54
CA GLY A 314 -29.37 -4.54 -0.31
C GLY A 314 -28.47 -5.73 0.04
N ALA A 315 -27.21 -5.80 -0.41
CA ALA A 315 -26.34 -6.95 -0.14
C ALA A 315 -24.84 -6.62 -0.05
N SER A 316 -24.21 -6.97 1.07
CA SER A 316 -22.75 -6.88 1.25
C SER A 316 -21.97 -7.84 0.33
N HIS A 317 -22.56 -9.00 0.00
CA HIS A 317 -21.95 -10.02 -0.87
C HIS A 317 -21.70 -9.51 -2.30
N ASN A 318 -22.70 -8.84 -2.90
CA ASN A 318 -22.60 -8.32 -4.26
C ASN A 318 -21.81 -7.00 -4.36
N ALA A 319 -21.44 -6.39 -3.22
CA ALA A 319 -20.68 -5.15 -3.20
C ALA A 319 -19.34 -5.24 -3.94
N LYS A 320 -18.61 -6.36 -3.79
CA LYS A 320 -17.34 -6.61 -4.52
C LYS A 320 -17.58 -6.71 -6.03
N HIS A 321 -18.63 -7.42 -6.44
CA HIS A 321 -18.96 -7.66 -7.85
C HIS A 321 -19.33 -6.35 -8.56
N ASN A 322 -20.32 -5.61 -8.04
CA ASN A 322 -20.80 -4.39 -8.68
C ASN A 322 -19.74 -3.29 -8.74
N ARG A 323 -18.86 -3.20 -7.73
CA ARG A 323 -17.69 -2.30 -7.76
C ARG A 323 -16.65 -2.69 -8.82
N GLY A 324 -16.42 -3.99 -9.00
CA GLY A 324 -15.59 -4.52 -10.10
C GLY A 324 -16.20 -4.21 -11.46
N ARG A 325 -17.51 -4.44 -11.61
CA ARG A 325 -18.29 -4.15 -12.82
C ARG A 325 -18.22 -2.67 -13.22
N LEU A 326 -18.44 -1.75 -12.28
CA LEU A 326 -18.33 -0.30 -12.53
C LEU A 326 -16.90 0.09 -12.91
N ALA A 327 -15.89 -0.47 -12.24
CA ALA A 327 -14.49 -0.26 -12.61
C ALA A 327 -14.17 -0.77 -14.02
N GLY A 328 -14.77 -1.89 -14.45
CA GLY A 328 -14.66 -2.44 -15.80
C GLY A 328 -15.25 -1.51 -16.85
N LEU A 329 -16.47 -1.02 -16.64
CA LEU A 329 -17.13 -0.05 -17.52
C LEU A 329 -16.26 1.22 -17.68
N LEU A 330 -15.81 1.80 -16.56
CA LEU A 330 -14.94 2.99 -16.54
C LEU A 330 -13.55 2.77 -17.19
N CYS A 331 -13.06 1.54 -17.29
CA CYS A 331 -11.86 1.23 -18.07
C CYS A 331 -12.14 1.17 -19.58
N ARG A 332 -13.31 0.66 -19.96
CA ARG A 332 -13.74 0.49 -21.36
C ARG A 332 -14.18 1.81 -22.01
N THR A 333 -14.73 2.77 -21.24
CA THR A 333 -15.07 4.12 -21.75
C THR A 333 -13.86 4.77 -22.45
N ALA A 334 -13.95 5.03 -23.76
CA ALA A 334 -12.81 5.53 -24.54
C ALA A 334 -12.30 6.87 -23.98
N ASN A 335 -13.20 7.85 -23.89
CA ASN A 335 -12.95 9.12 -23.22
C ASN A 335 -13.04 8.93 -21.70
N ALA A 336 -12.02 9.38 -20.96
CA ALA A 336 -12.07 9.32 -19.49
C ALA A 336 -13.11 10.32 -18.97
N PRO A 337 -14.06 9.92 -18.11
CA PRO A 337 -14.95 10.84 -17.41
C PRO A 337 -14.19 11.96 -16.69
N ARG A 338 -14.67 13.19 -16.85
CA ARG A 338 -14.11 14.42 -16.27
C ARG A 338 -15.07 15.17 -15.34
N SER A 339 -16.26 14.62 -15.11
CA SER A 339 -17.26 15.15 -14.18
C SER A 339 -18.01 14.01 -13.47
N LEU A 340 -18.65 14.34 -12.34
CA LEU A 340 -19.58 13.46 -11.65
C LEU A 340 -20.65 12.91 -12.60
N ASP A 341 -21.29 13.78 -13.40
CA ASP A 341 -22.35 13.38 -14.33
C ASP A 341 -21.89 12.34 -15.35
N GLN A 342 -20.65 12.44 -15.84
CA GLN A 342 -20.07 11.47 -16.77
C GLN A 342 -19.77 10.13 -16.07
N ILE A 343 -19.34 10.14 -14.80
CA ILE A 343 -19.17 8.92 -14.00
C ILE A 343 -20.53 8.25 -13.75
N VAL A 344 -21.56 9.05 -13.46
CA VAL A 344 -22.94 8.59 -13.27
C VAL A 344 -23.52 8.04 -14.57
N ALA A 345 -23.26 8.67 -15.71
CA ALA A 345 -23.69 8.17 -17.02
C ALA A 345 -23.14 6.75 -17.28
N VAL A 346 -21.84 6.53 -17.05
CA VAL A 346 -21.22 5.20 -17.19
C VAL A 346 -21.83 4.16 -16.22
N ALA A 347 -22.20 4.55 -14.99
CA ALA A 347 -22.93 3.65 -14.09
C ALA A 347 -24.35 3.35 -14.61
N ARG A 348 -25.03 4.35 -15.18
CA ARG A 348 -26.40 4.20 -15.73
C ARG A 348 -26.47 3.28 -16.95
N GLU A 349 -25.37 3.09 -17.70
CA GLU A 349 -25.29 2.08 -18.76
C GLU A 349 -25.61 0.66 -18.26
N GLN A 350 -25.28 0.35 -16.99
CA GLN A 350 -25.46 -0.98 -16.40
C GLN A 350 -26.64 -1.08 -15.42
N TRP A 351 -27.00 0.01 -14.73
CA TRP A 351 -28.03 -0.01 -13.67
C TRP A 351 -29.20 0.97 -13.92
N GLY A 352 -29.20 1.69 -15.03
CA GLY A 352 -30.29 2.61 -15.41
C GLY A 352 -30.65 3.62 -14.32
N HIS A 353 -31.94 3.86 -14.13
CA HIS A 353 -32.46 4.77 -13.09
C HIS A 353 -32.22 4.28 -11.65
N GLY A 354 -31.69 3.06 -11.44
CA GLY A 354 -31.30 2.54 -10.13
C GLY A 354 -30.01 3.15 -9.55
N VAL A 355 -29.30 4.00 -10.30
CA VAL A 355 -28.12 4.74 -9.80
C VAL A 355 -28.54 6.03 -9.11
N GLU A 356 -28.26 6.10 -7.81
CA GLU A 356 -28.51 7.27 -6.97
C GLU A 356 -27.19 7.95 -6.58
N VAL A 357 -27.23 9.26 -6.35
CA VAL A 357 -26.07 10.06 -5.91
C VAL A 357 -26.49 10.97 -4.78
N SER A 358 -25.64 11.08 -3.76
CA SER A 358 -25.85 11.94 -2.59
C SER A 358 -24.55 12.56 -2.08
N GLY A 359 -24.69 13.60 -1.26
CA GLY A 359 -23.58 14.38 -0.71
C GLY A 359 -23.08 15.49 -1.63
N GLU A 360 -22.42 16.48 -1.05
CA GLU A 360 -21.82 17.64 -1.74
C GLU A 360 -20.29 17.50 -1.88
N GLY A 361 -19.77 16.31 -1.60
CA GLY A 361 -18.33 16.01 -1.50
C GLY A 361 -17.96 15.46 -0.11
N PRO A 362 -17.35 14.26 0.01
CA PRO A 362 -17.28 13.23 -1.02
C PRO A 362 -18.69 12.80 -1.44
N TYR A 363 -18.86 12.59 -2.75
CA TYR A 363 -20.10 12.08 -3.31
C TYR A 363 -20.22 10.59 -3.00
N ARG A 364 -21.42 10.12 -2.68
CA ARG A 364 -21.76 8.69 -2.64
C ARG A 364 -22.54 8.35 -3.89
N LEU A 365 -21.97 7.53 -4.76
CA LEU A 365 -22.66 6.91 -5.88
C LEU A 365 -23.13 5.53 -5.45
N GLU A 366 -24.43 5.34 -5.38
CA GLU A 366 -25.07 4.13 -4.91
C GLU A 366 -25.69 3.36 -6.09
N VAL A 367 -25.26 2.12 -6.28
CA VAL A 367 -25.84 1.21 -7.29
C VAL A 367 -26.75 0.17 -6.64
N PRO A 368 -27.74 -0.40 -7.36
CA PRO A 368 -28.55 -1.50 -6.87
C PRO A 368 -27.69 -2.71 -6.48
N GLY A 369 -28.11 -3.44 -5.45
CA GLY A 369 -27.72 -4.84 -5.31
C GLY A 369 -28.39 -5.62 -6.44
N ALA A 370 -27.61 -6.41 -7.17
CA ALA A 370 -28.14 -7.41 -8.11
C ALA A 370 -28.75 -8.58 -7.34
#